data_AF-A0A1Q6LAG1-F1
#
_entry.id   AF-A0A1Q6LAG1-F1
#
_cell.length_a   1.000
_cell.length_b   1.000
_cell.length_c   1.000
_cell.angle_alpha   90.00
_cell.angle_beta   90.00
_cell.angle_gamma   90.00
#
_symmetry.space_group_name_H-M   'P 1'
#
loop_
_entity.id
_entity.type
_entity.pdbx_description
1 polymer ?
#
loop_
_entity_poly.entity_id
_entity_poly.type
_entity_poly.pdbx_seq_one_letter_code
_entity_poly.pdbx_strand_id
1 'polypeptide(L)'
;MWRDSEQVLDSIFLSYNKILKRLHSLGITTKHGKEITHLDLRKAVDVMLKKHPTCRWRSEKIKSRKYFVLIEGYEWLNRVYFQKEKSSIDADVDFFETRIKLYEEFLKLEHNENWWNDDMNIRQLCNYFNRKDITVRKAIKEMCNSGFKKYKLLINNKVVISKEGVEWICKKVFKQKYLELLEKHKMELTERYIKAGYIYDHFFWRN
;
A
#
# COMPACT_ATOMS: atom_id res chain seq x y z
N MET A 1 -21.78 -30.19 -8.26
CA MET A 1 -21.89 -28.76 -8.62
C MET A 1 -21.78 -27.86 -7.37
N TRP A 2 -20.72 -28.04 -6.56
CA TRP A 2 -20.42 -27.24 -5.34
C TRP A 2 -19.00 -26.67 -5.34
N ARG A 3 -18.15 -27.08 -6.30
CA ARG A 3 -16.77 -26.59 -6.42
C ARG A 3 -16.69 -25.12 -6.89
N ASP A 4 -17.71 -24.64 -7.62
CA ASP A 4 -17.72 -23.26 -8.13
C ASP A 4 -17.93 -22.21 -7.03
N SER A 5 -18.90 -22.40 -6.12
CA SER A 5 -19.27 -21.35 -5.16
C SER A 5 -18.19 -21.09 -4.12
N GLU A 6 -17.47 -22.12 -3.68
CA GLU A 6 -16.35 -21.94 -2.74
C GLU A 6 -15.12 -21.32 -3.41
N GLN A 7 -14.85 -21.66 -4.67
CA GLN A 7 -13.77 -21.04 -5.45
C GLN A 7 -14.04 -19.56 -5.71
N VAL A 8 -15.29 -19.18 -6.00
CA VAL A 8 -15.69 -17.78 -6.13
C VAL A 8 -15.55 -17.03 -4.82
N LEU A 9 -15.86 -17.64 -3.67
CA LEU A 9 -15.64 -16.97 -2.38
C LEU A 9 -14.16 -16.81 -2.05
N ASP A 10 -13.34 -17.80 -2.41
CA ASP A 10 -11.89 -17.79 -2.21
C ASP A 10 -11.15 -16.77 -3.10
N SER A 11 -11.82 -16.23 -4.13
CA SER A 11 -11.33 -15.09 -4.90
C SER A 11 -11.70 -13.74 -4.27
N ILE A 12 -12.52 -13.72 -3.23
CA ILE A 12 -12.95 -12.50 -2.51
C ILE A 12 -12.29 -12.44 -1.14
N PHE A 13 -12.37 -13.51 -0.34
CA PHE A 13 -11.79 -13.58 1.00
C PHE A 13 -11.41 -15.01 1.40
N LEU A 14 -10.52 -15.12 2.39
CA LEU A 14 -9.98 -16.38 2.89
C LEU A 14 -10.09 -16.47 4.40
N SER A 15 -10.31 -17.70 4.88
CA SER A 15 -10.12 -18.01 6.29
C SER A 15 -8.63 -18.16 6.61
N TYR A 16 -8.26 -18.03 7.89
CA TYR A 16 -6.86 -18.19 8.33
C TYR A 16 -6.30 -19.55 7.94
N ASN A 17 -7.09 -20.63 8.02
CA ASN A 17 -6.65 -21.97 7.65
C ASN A 17 -6.30 -22.05 6.15
N LYS A 18 -7.12 -21.40 5.30
CA LYS A 18 -6.86 -21.34 3.85
C LYS A 18 -5.61 -20.53 3.54
N ILE A 19 -5.41 -19.41 4.23
CA ILE A 19 -4.20 -18.58 4.10
C ILE A 19 -2.97 -19.40 4.45
N LEU A 20 -2.95 -20.05 5.62
CA LEU A 20 -1.82 -20.89 6.05
C LEU A 20 -1.52 -21.97 5.01
N LYS A 21 -2.54 -22.72 4.56
CA LYS A 21 -2.37 -23.76 3.55
C LYS A 21 -1.73 -23.21 2.26
N ARG A 22 -2.15 -22.03 1.79
CA ARG A 22 -1.57 -21.39 0.61
C ARG A 22 -0.11 -20.96 0.84
N LEU A 23 0.18 -20.29 1.96
CA LEU A 23 1.53 -19.88 2.31
C LEU A 23 2.49 -21.08 2.39
N HIS A 24 2.06 -22.18 3.03
CA HIS A 24 2.84 -23.41 3.13
C HIS A 24 3.06 -24.07 1.78
N SER A 25 2.05 -24.12 0.91
CA SER A 25 2.20 -24.68 -0.45
C SER A 25 3.17 -23.89 -1.32
N LEU A 26 3.36 -22.60 -1.03
CA LEU A 26 4.33 -21.73 -1.70
C LEU A 26 5.72 -21.79 -1.03
N GLY A 27 5.91 -22.60 0.01
CA GLY A 27 7.17 -22.68 0.75
C GLY A 27 7.50 -21.41 1.55
N ILE A 28 6.51 -20.54 1.80
CA ILE A 28 6.70 -19.29 2.51
C ILE A 28 6.88 -19.58 4.01
N THR A 29 7.93 -18.99 4.58
CA THR A 29 8.33 -19.19 5.97
C THR A 29 8.44 -17.87 6.69
N THR A 30 8.49 -17.92 8.02
CA THR A 30 8.88 -16.77 8.85
C THR A 30 10.28 -16.27 8.49
N LYS A 31 10.66 -15.10 8.99
CA LYS A 31 12.02 -14.55 8.84
C LYS A 31 13.12 -15.52 9.27
N HIS A 32 12.83 -16.39 10.23
CA HIS A 32 13.77 -17.39 10.76
C HIS A 32 13.66 -18.76 10.07
N GLY A 33 12.95 -18.86 8.94
CA GLY A 33 12.83 -20.11 8.18
C GLY A 33 11.86 -21.14 8.80
N LYS A 34 11.15 -20.79 9.87
CA LYS A 34 10.13 -21.66 10.46
C LYS A 34 8.82 -21.60 9.67
N GLU A 35 8.08 -22.70 9.67
CA GLU A 35 6.71 -22.76 9.18
C GLU A 35 5.83 -21.73 9.92
N ILE A 36 4.93 -21.08 9.17
CA ILE A 36 4.07 -20.02 9.70
C ILE A 36 2.93 -20.66 10.50
N THR A 37 2.80 -20.27 11.77
CA THR A 37 1.71 -20.74 12.63
C THR A 37 0.48 -19.82 12.58
N HIS A 38 -0.63 -20.27 13.15
CA HIS A 38 -1.78 -19.41 13.40
C HIS A 38 -1.46 -18.16 14.22
N LEU A 39 -0.54 -18.25 15.19
CA LEU A 39 -0.15 -17.12 16.02
C LEU A 39 0.62 -16.09 15.19
N ASP A 40 1.53 -16.55 14.34
CA ASP A 40 2.30 -15.70 13.44
C ASP A 40 1.38 -14.98 12.45
N LEU A 41 0.42 -15.70 11.87
CA LEU A 41 -0.57 -15.12 10.97
C LEU A 41 -1.45 -14.07 11.66
N ARG A 42 -1.87 -14.29 12.92
CA ARG A 42 -2.62 -13.26 13.68
C ARG A 42 -1.79 -12.00 13.89
N LYS A 43 -0.53 -12.15 14.30
CA LYS A 43 0.39 -11.01 14.47
C LYS A 43 0.59 -10.26 13.15
N ALA A 44 0.71 -10.98 12.03
CA ALA A 44 0.85 -10.38 10.72
C ALA A 44 -0.38 -9.55 10.33
N VAL A 45 -1.58 -10.08 10.56
CA VAL A 45 -2.83 -9.33 10.33
C VAL A 45 -2.93 -8.12 11.26
N ASP A 46 -2.54 -8.23 12.54
CA ASP A 46 -2.55 -7.10 13.46
C ASP A 46 -1.58 -5.99 13.02
N VAL A 47 -0.42 -6.36 12.45
CA VAL A 47 0.52 -5.40 11.85
C VAL A 47 -0.09 -4.72 10.63
N MET A 48 -0.71 -5.49 9.72
CA MET A 48 -1.39 -4.95 8.53
C MET A 48 -2.43 -3.89 8.90
N LEU A 49 -3.27 -4.18 9.91
CA LEU A 49 -4.32 -3.27 10.38
C LEU A 49 -3.75 -2.01 11.04
N LYS A 50 -2.67 -2.14 11.81
CA LYS A 50 -2.01 -0.99 12.47
C LYS A 50 -1.31 -0.09 11.45
N LYS A 51 -0.71 -0.69 10.42
CA LYS A 51 0.08 0.04 9.43
C LYS A 51 -0.80 0.76 8.42
N HIS A 52 -1.90 0.13 8.00
CA HIS A 52 -2.82 0.65 6.99
C HIS A 52 -4.26 0.67 7.52
N PRO A 53 -4.56 1.55 8.52
CA PRO A 53 -5.83 1.54 9.24
C PRO A 53 -7.03 1.98 8.37
N THR A 54 -6.78 2.67 7.26
CA THR A 54 -7.81 3.13 6.32
C THR A 54 -8.27 2.02 5.37
N CYS A 55 -7.48 0.95 5.24
CA CYS A 55 -7.78 -0.15 4.34
C CYS A 55 -8.67 -1.21 5.00
N ARG A 56 -9.69 -1.64 4.26
CA ARG A 56 -10.64 -2.68 4.69
C ARG A 56 -10.04 -4.05 4.40
N TRP A 57 -9.21 -4.57 5.30
CA TRP A 57 -8.46 -5.82 5.08
C TRP A 57 -9.19 -7.11 5.46
N ARG A 58 -10.12 -7.03 6.41
CA ARG A 58 -10.75 -8.20 7.03
C ARG A 58 -12.19 -7.92 7.42
N SER A 59 -12.95 -8.99 7.66
CA SER A 59 -14.32 -8.91 8.14
C SER A 59 -14.43 -8.27 9.52
N GLU A 60 -15.54 -7.58 9.76
CA GLU A 60 -15.94 -7.20 11.10
C GLU A 60 -16.33 -8.42 11.94
N LYS A 61 -16.24 -8.27 13.26
CA LYS A 61 -16.55 -9.32 14.21
C LYS A 61 -18.05 -9.31 14.51
N ILE A 62 -18.80 -10.22 13.90
CA ILE A 62 -20.27 -10.29 14.08
C ILE A 62 -20.64 -11.37 15.11
N LYS A 63 -20.32 -12.66 14.87
CA LYS A 63 -20.71 -13.75 15.80
C LYS A 63 -19.63 -14.80 16.07
N SER A 64 -18.73 -15.08 15.13
CA SER A 64 -17.65 -16.05 15.35
C SER A 64 -16.34 -15.36 15.79
N ARG A 65 -15.44 -16.08 16.47
CA ARG A 65 -14.07 -15.62 16.73
C ARG A 65 -13.17 -15.67 15.47
N LYS A 66 -13.72 -16.01 14.30
CA LYS A 66 -12.95 -16.26 13.08
C LYS A 66 -13.09 -15.05 12.14
N TYR A 67 -11.99 -14.33 11.97
CA TYR A 67 -11.90 -13.29 10.94
C TYR A 67 -11.67 -13.93 9.57
N PHE A 68 -12.29 -13.36 8.54
CA PHE A 68 -11.89 -13.57 7.15
C PHE A 68 -11.02 -12.40 6.70
N VAL A 69 -9.99 -12.69 5.92
CA VAL A 69 -9.11 -11.68 5.31
C VAL A 69 -9.47 -11.59 3.84
N LEU A 70 -9.60 -10.38 3.28
CA LEU A 70 -9.80 -10.22 1.85
C LEU A 70 -8.66 -10.85 1.07
N ILE A 71 -8.92 -11.27 -0.16
CA ILE A 71 -7.87 -11.80 -1.05
C ILE A 71 -6.72 -10.80 -1.19
N GLU A 72 -7.05 -9.52 -1.24
CA GLU A 72 -6.08 -8.42 -1.27
C GLU A 72 -5.22 -8.38 0.00
N GLY A 73 -5.82 -8.61 1.18
CA GLY A 73 -5.07 -8.72 2.43
C GLY A 73 -4.18 -9.96 2.48
N TYR A 74 -4.59 -11.07 1.86
CA TYR A 74 -3.71 -12.23 1.66
C TYR A 74 -2.52 -11.89 0.76
N GLU A 75 -2.73 -11.17 -0.35
CA GLU A 75 -1.65 -10.73 -1.23
C GLU A 75 -0.67 -9.80 -0.49
N TRP A 76 -1.16 -8.90 0.37
CA TRP A 76 -0.30 -8.07 1.21
C TRP A 76 0.54 -8.90 2.19
N LEU A 77 -0.07 -9.86 2.88
CA LEU A 77 0.65 -10.76 3.79
C LEU A 77 1.78 -11.51 3.07
N ASN A 78 1.51 -12.01 1.87
CA ASN A 78 2.49 -12.71 1.05
C ASN A 78 3.60 -11.76 0.54
N ARG A 79 3.21 -10.69 -0.17
CA ARG A 79 4.13 -9.82 -0.93
C ARG A 79 4.80 -8.74 -0.11
N VAL A 80 4.35 -8.48 1.12
CA VAL A 80 4.88 -7.41 1.98
C VAL A 80 5.39 -7.95 3.29
N TYR A 81 4.56 -8.71 4.02
CA TYR A 81 4.91 -9.12 5.38
C TYR A 81 5.88 -10.30 5.44
N PHE A 82 5.62 -11.36 4.67
CA PHE A 82 6.42 -12.59 4.71
C PHE A 82 7.55 -12.64 3.68
N GLN A 83 7.64 -11.67 2.76
CA GLN A 83 8.76 -11.56 1.83
C GLN A 83 10.08 -11.19 2.55
N LYS A 84 11.22 -11.51 1.94
CA LYS A 84 12.56 -11.33 2.54
C LYS A 84 13.52 -10.47 1.70
N GLU A 85 13.09 -10.04 0.53
CA GLU A 85 13.94 -9.40 -0.50
C GLU A 85 14.01 -7.89 -0.34
N LYS A 86 12.87 -7.25 -0.10
CA LYS A 86 12.70 -5.79 -0.08
C LYS A 86 12.56 -5.27 1.34
N SER A 87 12.89 -3.99 1.51
CA SER A 87 12.53 -3.30 2.74
C SER A 87 11.01 -3.25 2.88
N SER A 88 10.50 -3.21 4.11
CA SER A 88 9.04 -3.22 4.33
C SER A 88 8.35 -2.05 3.65
N ILE A 89 8.98 -0.86 3.61
CA ILE A 89 8.39 0.32 2.96
C ILE A 89 8.38 0.20 1.44
N ASP A 90 9.40 -0.42 0.85
CA ASP A 90 9.47 -0.63 -0.60
C ASP A 90 8.45 -1.67 -1.05
N ALA A 91 8.34 -2.78 -0.30
CA ALA A 91 7.35 -3.80 -0.57
C ALA A 91 5.92 -3.25 -0.47
N ASP A 92 5.66 -2.35 0.49
CA ASP A 92 4.37 -1.65 0.57
C ASP A 92 4.10 -0.76 -0.63
N VAL A 93 5.04 0.11 -1.00
CA VAL A 93 4.90 0.98 -2.17
C VAL A 93 4.60 0.15 -3.42
N ASP A 94 5.40 -0.89 -3.67
CA ASP A 94 5.20 -1.77 -4.82
C ASP A 94 3.84 -2.46 -4.80
N PHE A 95 3.38 -2.90 -3.62
CA PHE A 95 2.07 -3.51 -3.45
C PHE A 95 0.94 -2.54 -3.82
N PHE A 96 0.97 -1.31 -3.28
CA PHE A 96 -0.10 -0.35 -3.54
C PHE A 96 -0.09 0.17 -4.97
N GLU A 97 1.09 0.44 -5.56
CA GLU A 97 1.21 0.80 -6.98
C GLU A 97 0.62 -0.30 -7.87
N THR A 98 0.98 -1.56 -7.61
CA THR A 98 0.42 -2.71 -8.34
C THR A 98 -1.09 -2.77 -8.18
N ARG A 99 -1.58 -2.54 -6.96
CA ARG A 99 -3.02 -2.65 -6.68
C ARG A 99 -3.83 -1.55 -7.33
N ILE A 100 -3.32 -0.33 -7.35
CA ILE A 100 -3.91 0.83 -8.04
C ILE A 100 -4.03 0.53 -9.54
N LYS A 101 -2.94 0.07 -10.18
CA LYS A 101 -2.95 -0.29 -11.61
C LYS A 101 -4.02 -1.33 -11.94
N LEU A 102 -4.14 -2.37 -11.12
CA LEU A 102 -5.19 -3.38 -11.29
C LEU A 102 -6.59 -2.75 -11.21
N TYR A 103 -6.85 -1.88 -10.24
CA TYR A 103 -8.15 -1.19 -10.15
C TYR A 103 -8.42 -0.28 -11.33
N GLU A 104 -7.44 0.47 -11.79
CA GLU A 104 -7.55 1.33 -12.97
C GLU A 104 -7.85 0.51 -14.23
N GLU A 105 -7.16 -0.62 -14.43
CA GLU A 105 -7.43 -1.56 -15.53
C GLU A 105 -8.86 -2.12 -15.46
N PHE A 106 -9.30 -2.59 -14.29
CA PHE A 106 -10.68 -3.10 -14.10
C PHE A 106 -11.75 -2.03 -14.36
N LEU A 107 -11.47 -0.78 -13.99
CA LEU A 107 -12.38 0.35 -14.14
C LEU A 107 -12.22 1.08 -15.48
N LYS A 108 -11.27 0.67 -16.31
CA LYS A 108 -10.91 1.33 -17.58
C LYS A 108 -10.61 2.83 -17.40
N LEU A 109 -9.88 3.16 -16.34
CA LEU A 109 -9.43 4.52 -16.04
C LEU A 109 -8.02 4.74 -16.56
N GLU A 110 -7.72 5.95 -17.04
CA GLU A 110 -6.35 6.36 -17.30
C GLU A 110 -5.61 6.60 -15.98
N HIS A 111 -4.38 6.08 -15.88
CA HIS A 111 -3.53 6.26 -14.72
C HIS A 111 -3.17 7.74 -14.54
N ASN A 112 -3.45 8.30 -13.38
CA ASN A 112 -3.19 9.71 -13.11
C ASN A 112 -2.73 9.95 -11.66
N GLU A 113 -1.42 10.15 -11.49
CA GLU A 113 -0.77 10.53 -10.22
C GLU A 113 -0.49 12.04 -10.13
N ASN A 114 -1.42 12.91 -10.54
CA ASN A 114 -1.29 14.37 -10.41
C ASN A 114 -1.46 14.86 -8.95
N TRP A 115 -0.73 14.26 -8.00
CA TRP A 115 -0.73 14.64 -6.59
C TRP A 115 0.18 15.83 -6.29
N TRP A 116 1.14 16.11 -7.18
CA TRP A 116 2.07 17.22 -7.06
C TRP A 116 1.86 18.19 -8.23
N ASN A 117 1.14 19.28 -7.96
CA ASN A 117 0.84 20.29 -8.98
C ASN A 117 1.60 21.60 -8.75
N ASP A 118 2.17 21.78 -7.56
CA ASP A 118 2.77 23.04 -7.14
C ASP A 118 4.27 22.92 -6.90
N ASP A 119 4.99 23.94 -7.34
CA ASP A 119 6.36 24.20 -6.93
C ASP A 119 6.40 24.63 -5.46
N MET A 120 7.35 24.10 -4.70
CA MET A 120 7.41 24.31 -3.26
C MET A 120 8.75 24.90 -2.82
N ASN A 121 8.70 25.97 -2.04
CA ASN A 121 9.87 26.42 -1.28
C ASN A 121 10.13 25.50 -0.07
N ILE A 122 11.29 25.69 0.57
CA ILE A 122 11.72 24.83 1.69
C ILE A 122 10.70 24.81 2.84
N ARG A 123 10.07 25.95 3.17
CA ARG A 123 9.07 26.03 4.24
C ARG A 123 7.82 25.20 3.88
N GLN A 124 7.36 25.28 2.64
CA GLN A 124 6.23 24.46 2.16
C GLN A 124 6.57 22.97 2.20
N LEU A 125 7.78 22.58 1.77
CA LEU A 125 8.25 21.19 1.83
C LEU A 125 8.31 20.66 3.26
N CYS A 126 8.79 21.46 4.21
CA CYS A 126 8.80 21.08 5.63
C CYS A 126 7.40 20.74 6.14
N ASN A 127 6.42 21.59 5.82
CA ASN A 127 5.03 21.40 6.21
C ASN A 127 4.42 20.18 5.51
N TYR A 128 4.60 20.07 4.20
CA TYR A 128 4.03 19.00 3.40
C TYR A 128 4.53 17.60 3.81
N PHE A 129 5.84 17.45 4.02
CA PHE A 129 6.45 16.19 4.45
C PHE A 129 6.46 15.98 5.96
N ASN A 130 6.05 17.00 6.74
CA ASN A 130 6.18 17.03 8.19
C ASN A 130 7.62 16.69 8.64
N ARG A 131 8.60 17.44 8.08
CA ARG A 131 10.03 17.26 8.33
C ARG A 131 10.70 18.57 8.68
N LYS A 132 11.79 18.46 9.46
CA LYS A 132 12.66 19.60 9.79
C LYS A 132 13.37 20.09 8.53
N ASP A 133 13.65 21.40 8.49
CA ASP A 133 14.36 22.06 7.39
C ASP A 133 15.65 21.33 6.99
N ILE A 134 16.48 20.92 7.96
CA ILE A 134 17.72 20.21 7.68
C ILE A 134 17.50 18.86 6.96
N THR A 135 16.42 18.15 7.28
CA THR A 135 16.07 16.88 6.62
C THR A 135 15.60 17.13 5.20
N VAL A 136 14.80 18.18 4.98
CA VAL A 136 14.36 18.60 3.64
C VAL A 136 15.55 19.01 2.77
N ARG A 137 16.50 19.79 3.32
CA ARG A 137 17.71 20.18 2.58
C ARG A 137 18.58 18.99 2.19
N LYS A 138 18.69 17.98 3.06
CA LYS A 138 19.37 16.72 2.74
C LYS A 138 18.69 15.99 1.58
N ALA A 139 17.36 15.88 1.60
CA ALA A 139 16.59 15.27 0.51
C ALA A 139 16.77 16.03 -0.83
N ILE A 140 16.76 17.36 -0.80
CA ILE A 140 17.04 18.20 -1.99
C ILE A 140 18.47 17.95 -2.51
N LYS A 141 19.45 17.83 -1.60
CA LYS A 141 20.83 17.52 -1.99
C LYS A 141 20.93 16.14 -2.64
N GLU A 142 20.26 15.13 -2.08
CA GLU A 142 20.20 13.78 -2.63
C GLU A 142 19.57 13.76 -4.03
N MET A 143 18.46 14.48 -4.22
CA MET A 143 17.84 14.69 -5.53
C MET A 143 18.82 15.30 -6.53
N CYS A 144 19.55 16.36 -6.13
CA CYS A 144 20.55 16.99 -7.00
C CYS A 144 21.70 16.03 -7.35
N ASN A 145 22.19 15.29 -6.36
CA ASN A 145 23.26 14.30 -6.54
C ASN A 145 22.84 13.14 -7.45
N SER A 146 21.54 12.83 -7.50
CA SER A 146 20.96 11.80 -8.37
C SER A 146 20.72 12.29 -9.81
N GLY A 147 21.25 13.45 -10.19
CA GLY A 147 21.14 14.01 -11.55
C GLY A 147 19.91 14.90 -11.78
N PHE A 148 19.07 15.12 -10.76
CA PHE A 148 17.82 15.90 -10.88
C PHE A 148 17.98 17.34 -10.39
N LYS A 149 19.19 17.91 -10.52
CA LYS A 149 19.46 19.31 -10.14
C LYS A 149 18.57 20.32 -10.88
N LYS A 150 18.12 19.99 -12.10
CA LYS A 150 17.20 20.83 -12.90
C LYS A 150 15.87 21.14 -12.20
N TYR A 151 15.43 20.32 -11.25
CA TYR A 151 14.20 20.57 -10.47
C TYR A 151 14.41 21.57 -9.33
N LYS A 152 15.65 22.00 -9.06
CA LYS A 152 15.95 23.04 -8.09
C LYS A 152 16.03 24.38 -8.81
N LEU A 153 15.06 25.24 -8.51
CA LEU A 153 14.91 26.58 -9.06
C LEU A 153 15.36 27.65 -8.05
N LEU A 154 15.80 28.79 -8.57
CA LEU A 154 16.08 29.99 -7.78
C LEU A 154 15.13 31.10 -8.25
N ILE A 155 14.09 31.36 -7.46
CA ILE A 155 13.05 32.35 -7.77
C ILE A 155 13.08 33.40 -6.65
N ASN A 156 13.28 34.68 -7.01
CA ASN A 156 13.36 35.79 -6.04
C ASN A 156 14.34 35.51 -4.88
N ASN A 157 15.54 35.03 -5.21
CA ASN A 157 16.58 34.59 -4.27
C ASN A 157 16.18 33.48 -3.28
N LYS A 158 15.06 32.79 -3.54
CA LYS A 158 14.58 31.65 -2.73
C LYS A 158 14.74 30.35 -3.52
N VAL A 159 15.19 29.32 -2.82
CA VAL A 159 15.22 27.95 -3.37
C VAL A 159 13.79 27.44 -3.43
N VAL A 160 13.37 27.07 -4.64
CA VAL A 160 12.08 26.47 -4.96
C VAL A 160 12.36 25.13 -5.63
N ILE A 161 11.58 24.11 -5.32
CA ILE A 161 11.65 22.80 -5.96
C ILE A 161 10.44 22.66 -6.86
N SER A 162 10.67 22.32 -8.13
CA SER A 162 9.58 22.11 -9.08
C SER A 162 8.69 20.95 -8.65
N LYS A 163 7.44 20.92 -9.11
CA LYS A 163 6.51 19.81 -8.83
C LYS A 163 7.11 18.42 -9.11
N GLU A 164 7.90 18.27 -10.18
CA GLU A 164 8.60 17.01 -10.52
C GLU A 164 9.70 16.68 -9.50
N GLY A 165 10.36 17.69 -8.95
CA GLY A 165 11.29 17.52 -7.83
C GLY A 165 10.60 17.14 -6.53
N VAL A 166 9.40 17.69 -6.26
CA VAL A 166 8.59 17.31 -5.10
C VAL A 166 8.15 15.84 -5.22
N GLU A 167 7.66 15.45 -6.39
CA GLU A 167 7.33 14.06 -6.72
C GLU A 167 8.54 13.15 -6.47
N TRP A 168 9.69 13.48 -7.05
CA TRP A 168 10.90 12.66 -6.91
C TRP A 168 11.29 12.48 -5.44
N ILE A 169 11.32 13.57 -4.67
CA ILE A 169 11.64 13.54 -3.24
C ILE A 169 10.63 12.67 -2.48
N CYS A 170 9.34 12.76 -2.82
CA CYS A 170 8.29 11.97 -2.19
C CYS A 170 8.49 10.47 -2.45
N LYS A 171 8.64 10.08 -3.73
CA LYS A 171 8.77 8.68 -4.15
C LYS A 171 10.08 8.03 -3.72
N LYS A 172 11.18 8.78 -3.65
CA LYS A 172 12.52 8.21 -3.40
C LYS A 172 13.02 8.38 -1.97
N VAL A 173 12.75 9.53 -1.35
CA VAL A 173 13.32 9.85 -0.03
C VAL A 173 12.24 9.73 1.06
N PHE A 174 11.09 10.37 0.88
CA PHE A 174 10.02 10.40 1.89
C PHE A 174 8.91 9.40 1.58
N LYS A 175 9.29 8.13 1.38
CA LYS A 175 8.38 7.05 0.96
C LYS A 175 7.14 6.87 1.85
N GLN A 176 7.24 7.19 3.14
CA GLN A 176 6.06 7.17 4.02
C GLN A 176 4.96 8.13 3.54
N LYS A 177 5.33 9.32 3.07
CA LYS A 177 4.37 10.28 2.53
C LYS A 177 3.77 9.78 1.22
N TYR A 178 4.59 9.13 0.38
CA TYR A 178 4.12 8.53 -0.86
C TYR A 178 3.12 7.40 -0.58
N LEU A 179 3.42 6.53 0.39
CA LEU A 179 2.53 5.47 0.84
C LEU A 179 1.17 6.00 1.33
N GLU A 180 1.14 7.09 2.09
CA GLU A 180 -0.12 7.74 2.50
C GLU A 180 -0.98 8.16 1.29
N LEU A 181 -0.36 8.69 0.23
CA LEU A 181 -1.07 9.09 -0.99
C LEU A 181 -1.59 7.88 -1.77
N LEU A 182 -0.77 6.83 -1.89
CA LEU A 182 -1.13 5.57 -2.52
C LEU A 182 -2.32 4.92 -1.81
N GLU A 183 -2.29 4.83 -0.47
CA GLU A 183 -3.39 4.27 0.32
C GLU A 183 -4.69 5.03 0.10
N LYS A 184 -4.63 6.37 0.16
CA LYS A 184 -5.80 7.21 -0.06
C LYS A 184 -6.38 6.97 -1.46
N HIS A 185 -5.54 7.01 -2.49
CA HIS A 185 -5.98 6.84 -3.87
C HIS A 185 -6.54 5.44 -4.13
N LYS A 186 -5.87 4.39 -3.61
CA LYS A 186 -6.36 3.01 -3.68
C LYS A 186 -7.75 2.89 -3.05
N MET A 187 -8.01 3.56 -1.92
CA MET A 187 -9.33 3.52 -1.29
C MET A 187 -10.38 4.28 -2.10
N GLU A 188 -10.05 5.42 -2.72
CA GLU A 188 -10.94 6.11 -3.66
C GLU A 188 -11.32 5.20 -4.85
N LEU A 189 -10.35 4.46 -5.41
CA LEU A 189 -10.59 3.47 -6.46
C LEU A 189 -11.43 2.29 -5.95
N THR A 190 -11.21 1.84 -4.71
CA THR A 190 -12.02 0.79 -4.08
C THR A 190 -13.50 1.20 -4.00
N GLU A 191 -13.79 2.45 -3.64
CA GLU A 191 -15.18 2.94 -3.64
C GLU A 191 -15.80 2.97 -5.04
N ARG A 192 -15.03 3.35 -6.07
CA ARG A 192 -15.49 3.29 -7.47
C ARG A 192 -15.75 1.85 -7.92
N TYR A 193 -14.87 0.93 -7.52
CA TYR A 193 -15.00 -0.50 -7.79
C TYR A 193 -16.30 -1.08 -7.20
N ILE A 194 -16.63 -0.74 -5.96
CA ILE A 194 -17.88 -1.16 -5.34
C ILE A 194 -19.09 -0.53 -6.03
N LYS A 195 -19.03 0.77 -6.35
CA LYS A 195 -20.12 1.47 -7.07
C LYS A 195 -20.39 0.90 -8.46
N ALA A 196 -19.37 0.35 -9.11
CA ALA A 196 -19.51 -0.35 -10.39
C ALA A 196 -20.13 -1.76 -10.26
N GLY A 197 -20.47 -2.21 -9.05
CA GLY A 197 -21.13 -3.49 -8.78
C GLY A 197 -20.18 -4.65 -8.49
N TYR A 198 -18.87 -4.39 -8.39
CA TYR A 198 -17.92 -5.44 -8.05
C TYR A 198 -17.87 -5.74 -6.55
N ILE A 199 -17.70 -7.01 -6.21
CA ILE A 199 -17.65 -7.48 -4.82
C ILE A 199 -16.26 -7.22 -4.24
N TYR A 200 -16.20 -6.62 -3.04
CA TYR A 200 -14.94 -6.33 -2.36
C TYR A 200 -14.94 -6.80 -0.90
N ASP A 201 -15.79 -6.22 -0.04
CA ASP A 201 -15.83 -6.49 1.40
C ASP A 201 -17.14 -7.12 1.88
N HIS A 202 -17.81 -7.86 0.98
CA HIS A 202 -19.03 -8.59 1.30
C HIS A 202 -18.71 -10.03 1.72
N PHE A 203 -18.95 -10.36 2.99
CA PHE A 203 -18.64 -11.67 3.58
C PHE A 203 -19.80 -12.68 3.57
N PHE A 204 -20.93 -12.33 2.94
CA PHE A 204 -22.11 -13.20 2.76
C PHE A 204 -22.58 -13.87 4.07
N TRP A 205 -22.59 -13.11 5.17
CA TRP A 205 -23.04 -13.57 6.50
C TRP A 205 -22.24 -14.74 7.08
N ARG A 206 -21.01 -14.96 6.60
CA ARG A 206 -20.15 -16.07 7.07
C ARG A 206 -19.35 -15.75 8.33
N ASN A 207 -19.31 -14.50 8.77
CA ASN A 207 -18.50 -13.99 9.90
C ASN A 207 -19.15 -14.10 11.29
#